data_AF-A0A1I0LLI5-F1
#
_entry.id   AF-A0A1I0LLI5-F1
#
_cell.length_a   1.000
_cell.length_b   1.000
_cell.length_c   1.000
_cell.angle_alpha   90.00
_cell.angle_beta   90.00
_cell.angle_gamma   90.00
#
_symmetry.space_group_name_H-M   'P 1'
#
loop_
_entity.id
_entity.type
_entity.pdbx_description
1 polymer ?
#
loop_
_entity_poly.entity_id
_entity_poly.type
_entity_poly.pdbx_seq_one_letter_code
_entity_poly.pdbx_strand_id
1 'polypeptide(L)'
;MPSSKVDLYAAIRRDTRTGMSGCAIEKKYRVGRRTIVKALASAWPEPRKQLPPRASKLDPFKPAIDEILKADPDAPHKQRHTVTRIWHRLMDE
;
A
#
# COMPACT_ATOMS: atom_id res chain seq x y z
N MET A 1 17.27 -17.15 -14.73
CA MET A 1 17.14 -16.18 -13.61
C MET A 1 16.16 -16.74 -12.60
N PRO A 2 16.33 -16.50 -11.28
CA PRO A 2 15.38 -16.97 -10.27
C PRO A 2 13.97 -16.46 -10.57
N SER A 3 12.96 -17.32 -10.42
CA SER A 3 11.58 -17.03 -10.83
C SER A 3 10.82 -16.24 -9.76
N SER A 4 11.12 -16.48 -8.48
CA SER A 4 10.54 -15.75 -7.35
C SER A 4 11.58 -14.98 -6.52
N LYS A 5 11.11 -14.05 -5.68
CA LYS A 5 11.98 -13.31 -4.73
C LYS A 5 12.63 -14.23 -3.70
N VAL A 6 11.97 -15.32 -3.33
CA VAL A 6 12.51 -16.35 -2.42
C VAL A 6 13.67 -17.09 -3.09
N ASP A 7 13.51 -17.48 -4.37
CA ASP A 7 14.56 -18.14 -5.14
C ASP A 7 15.78 -17.24 -5.32
N LEU A 8 15.55 -15.94 -5.52
CA LEU A 8 16.62 -14.94 -5.61
C LEU A 8 17.44 -14.88 -4.30
N TYR A 9 16.77 -14.87 -3.14
CA TYR A 9 17.44 -14.86 -1.85
C TYR A 9 18.22 -16.16 -1.60
N ALA A 10 17.66 -17.31 -1.99
CA ALA A 10 18.37 -18.59 -1.92
C ALA A 10 19.60 -18.61 -2.84
N ALA A 11 19.49 -18.07 -4.05
CA ALA A 11 20.59 -18.01 -5.02
C ALA A 11 21.73 -17.09 -4.55
N ILE A 12 21.41 -15.92 -3.99
CA ILE A 12 22.40 -15.00 -3.39
C ILE A 12 23.17 -15.70 -2.26
N ARG A 13 22.49 -16.43 -1.38
CA ARG A 13 23.14 -17.17 -0.28
C ARG A 13 24.02 -18.32 -0.77
N ARG A 14 23.64 -19.00 -1.85
CA ARG A 14 24.47 -20.04 -2.47
C ARG A 14 25.75 -19.42 -3.06
N ASP A 15 25.62 -18.36 -3.84
CA ASP A 15 26.75 -17.71 -4.51
C ASP A 15 27.72 -17.03 -3.53
N THR A 16 27.20 -16.44 -2.45
CA THR A 16 28.07 -15.93 -1.37
C THR A 16 28.84 -17.05 -0.68
N ARG A 17 28.20 -18.21 -0.44
CA ARG A 17 28.87 -19.39 0.14
C ARG A 17 29.92 -20.00 -0.79
N THR A 18 29.78 -19.85 -2.10
CA THR A 18 30.81 -20.26 -3.07
C THR A 18 31.96 -19.24 -3.21
N GLY A 19 31.93 -18.15 -2.42
CA GLY A 19 33.00 -17.15 -2.38
C GLY A 19 32.83 -15.99 -3.38
N MET A 20 31.66 -15.85 -4.03
CA MET A 20 31.43 -14.69 -4.90
C MET A 20 31.38 -13.38 -4.09
N SER A 21 32.04 -12.35 -4.63
CA SER A 21 32.00 -11.01 -4.05
C SER A 21 30.62 -10.37 -4.21
N GLY A 22 30.26 -9.47 -3.29
CA GLY A 22 28.99 -8.74 -3.36
C GLY A 22 28.79 -8.04 -4.70
N CYS A 23 29.82 -7.37 -5.24
CA CYS A 23 29.75 -6.69 -6.55
C CYS A 23 29.50 -7.67 -7.72
N ALA A 24 30.03 -8.90 -7.66
CA ALA A 24 29.75 -9.91 -8.67
C ALA A 24 28.29 -10.36 -8.62
N ILE A 25 27.73 -10.52 -7.42
CA ILE A 25 26.34 -10.88 -7.19
C ILE A 25 25.39 -9.76 -7.65
N GLU A 26 25.73 -8.49 -7.40
CA GLU A 26 24.97 -7.34 -7.90
C GLU A 26 24.85 -7.37 -9.43
N LYS A 27 25.96 -7.59 -10.13
CA LYS A 27 25.99 -7.68 -11.59
C LYS A 27 25.21 -8.89 -12.11
N LYS A 28 25.37 -10.06 -11.46
CA LYS A 28 24.73 -11.32 -11.88
C LYS A 28 23.21 -11.28 -11.74
N TYR A 29 22.70 -10.79 -10.61
CA TYR A 29 21.26 -10.78 -10.32
C TYR A 29 20.58 -9.43 -10.54
N ARG A 30 21.33 -8.38 -10.93
CA ARG A 30 20.85 -7.00 -11.09
C ARG A 30 20.13 -6.47 -9.85
N VAL A 31 20.71 -6.74 -8.68
CA VAL A 31 20.22 -6.28 -7.38
C VAL A 31 21.21 -5.31 -6.76
N GLY A 32 20.76 -4.41 -5.89
CA GLY A 32 21.66 -3.56 -5.11
C GLY A 32 22.13 -4.22 -3.81
N ARG A 33 23.24 -3.72 -3.24
CA ARG A 33 23.85 -4.16 -1.98
C ARG A 33 22.85 -4.41 -0.85
N ARG A 34 21.86 -3.53 -0.68
CA ARG A 34 20.83 -3.66 0.37
C ARG A 34 20.05 -4.98 0.26
N THR A 35 19.75 -5.43 -0.95
CA THR A 35 19.06 -6.71 -1.18
C THR A 35 19.96 -7.89 -0.82
N ILE A 36 21.26 -7.81 -1.14
CA ILE A 36 22.24 -8.84 -0.79
C ILE A 36 22.36 -8.96 0.73
N VAL A 37 22.53 -7.84 1.43
CA VAL A 37 22.59 -7.80 2.91
C VAL A 37 21.33 -8.40 3.52
N LYS A 38 20.14 -8.05 3.01
CA LYS A 38 18.87 -8.64 3.47
C LYS A 38 18.80 -10.15 3.23
N ALA A 39 19.25 -10.62 2.07
CA ALA A 39 19.28 -12.04 1.75
C ALA A 39 20.27 -12.84 2.59
N LEU A 40 21.36 -12.21 3.04
CA LEU A 40 22.30 -12.80 3.99
C LEU A 40 21.76 -12.83 5.42
N ALA A 41 21.01 -11.79 5.81
CA ALA A 41 20.44 -11.68 7.16
C ALA A 41 19.22 -12.61 7.37
N SER A 42 18.37 -12.80 6.35
CA SER A 42 17.17 -13.62 6.44
C SER A 42 16.99 -14.52 5.22
N ALA A 43 16.55 -15.74 5.47
CA ALA A 43 16.18 -16.69 4.43
C ALA A 43 14.93 -16.25 3.64
N TRP A 44 14.00 -15.61 4.34
CA TRP A 44 12.71 -15.20 3.81
C TRP A 44 12.74 -13.71 3.51
N PRO A 45 12.39 -13.30 2.28
CA PRO A 45 12.30 -11.89 1.95
C PRO A 45 11.17 -11.26 2.77
N GLU A 46 11.48 -10.13 3.41
CA GLU A 46 10.45 -9.35 4.10
C GLU A 46 9.30 -9.02 3.13
N PRO A 47 8.04 -9.16 3.58
CA PRO A 47 6.90 -8.73 2.80
C PRO A 47 7.02 -7.24 2.50
N ARG A 48 6.47 -6.83 1.35
CA ARG A 48 6.45 -5.41 0.99
C ARG A 48 5.70 -4.66 2.08
N LYS A 49 6.31 -3.59 2.62
CA LYS A 49 5.64 -2.69 3.56
C LYS A 49 4.30 -2.26 2.95
N GLN A 50 3.21 -2.53 3.66
CA GLN A 50 1.89 -2.04 3.26
C GLN A 50 1.91 -0.51 3.41
N LEU A 51 1.48 0.17 2.36
CA LEU A 51 1.28 1.61 2.42
C LEU A 51 0.06 1.87 3.29
N PRO A 52 0.07 2.92 4.13
CA PRO A 52 -1.14 3.32 4.82
C PRO A 52 -2.23 3.65 3.78
N PRO A 53 -3.51 3.45 4.11
CA PRO A 53 -4.62 3.89 3.25
C PRO A 53 -4.42 5.36 2.90
N ARG A 54 -4.53 5.70 1.61
CA ARG A 54 -4.46 7.10 1.18
C ARG A 54 -5.76 7.77 1.59
N ALA A 55 -5.65 8.89 2.30
CA ALA A 55 -6.80 9.71 2.59
C ALA A 55 -7.44 10.20 1.28
N SER A 56 -8.76 10.05 1.17
CA SER A 56 -9.52 10.60 0.06
C SER A 56 -9.81 12.08 0.31
N LYS A 57 -10.00 12.88 -0.74
CA LYS A 57 -10.45 14.28 -0.59
C LYS A 57 -11.83 14.39 0.08
N LEU A 58 -12.59 13.30 0.11
CA LEU A 58 -13.89 13.22 0.78
C LEU A 58 -13.76 12.96 2.28
N ASP A 59 -12.59 12.52 2.77
CA ASP A 59 -12.41 12.16 4.18
C ASP A 59 -12.75 13.30 5.15
N PRO A 60 -12.44 14.58 4.87
CA PRO A 60 -12.87 15.70 5.70
C PRO A 60 -14.40 15.90 5.73
N PHE A 61 -15.11 15.53 4.65
CA PHE A 61 -16.54 15.76 4.49
C PHE A 61 -17.42 14.57 4.92
N LYS A 62 -16.83 13.39 5.09
CA LYS A 62 -17.51 12.20 5.63
C LYS A 62 -18.32 12.46 6.90
N PRO A 63 -17.80 13.13 7.95
CA PRO A 63 -18.60 13.37 9.15
C PRO A 63 -19.85 14.20 8.88
N ALA A 64 -19.75 15.25 8.07
CA ALA A 64 -20.90 16.08 7.68
C ALA A 64 -21.92 15.28 6.85
N ILE A 65 -21.45 14.46 5.90
CA ILE A 65 -22.31 13.57 5.10
C ILE A 65 -23.03 12.56 6.02
N ASP A 66 -22.32 11.96 6.97
CA ASP A 66 -22.87 10.97 7.90
C ASP A 66 -23.95 11.58 8.82
N GLU A 67 -23.76 12.82 9.28
CA GLU A 67 -24.77 13.55 10.06
C GLU A 67 -26.02 13.84 9.23
N ILE A 68 -25.85 14.30 7.99
CA ILE A 68 -26.96 14.56 7.07
C ILE A 68 -27.75 13.28 6.81
N LEU A 69 -27.07 12.16 6.53
CA LEU A 69 -27.71 10.87 6.26
C LEU A 69 -28.42 10.28 7.47
N LYS A 70 -27.92 10.53 8.70
CA LYS A 70 -28.58 10.08 9.94
C LYS A 70 -29.87 10.82 10.24
N ALA A 71 -29.96 12.11 9.89
CA ALA A 71 -31.16 12.92 10.11
C ALA A 71 -32.23 12.74 9.02
N ASP A 72 -31.84 12.23 7.86
CA ASP A 72 -32.71 12.05 6.70
C ASP A 72 -33.87 11.04 6.83
N PRO A 73 -33.74 9.88 7.51
CA PRO A 73 -34.85 8.95 7.65
C PRO A 73 -36.03 9.49 8.46
N ASP A 74 -35.78 10.43 9.39
CA ASP A 74 -36.80 11.10 10.21
C ASP A 74 -37.55 12.20 9.45
N ALA A 75 -37.05 12.59 8.26
CA ALA A 75 -37.67 13.61 7.44
C ALA A 75 -38.84 13.05 6.59
N PRO A 76 -39.89 13.86 6.32
CA PRO A 76 -40.94 13.53 5.35
C PRO A 76 -40.35 13.09 4.01
N HIS A 77 -41.00 12.14 3.32
CA HIS A 77 -40.43 11.49 2.12
C HIS A 77 -39.93 12.49 1.03
N LYS A 78 -40.57 13.65 0.88
CA LYS A 78 -40.19 14.71 -0.08
C LYS A 78 -39.02 15.59 0.38
N GLN A 79 -38.67 15.55 1.67
CA GLN A 79 -37.57 16.28 2.29
C GLN A 79 -36.30 15.44 2.45
N ARG A 80 -36.34 14.15 2.08
CA ARG A 80 -35.15 13.29 2.06
C ARG A 80 -34.11 13.83 1.08
N HIS A 81 -32.88 13.96 1.54
CA HIS A 81 -31.76 14.49 0.80
C HIS A 81 -31.29 13.46 -0.22
N THR A 82 -31.33 13.85 -1.49
CA THR A 82 -30.62 13.12 -2.55
C THR A 82 -29.15 13.53 -2.56
N VAL A 83 -28.30 12.73 -3.21
CA VAL A 83 -26.86 13.02 -3.39
C VAL A 83 -26.62 14.45 -3.87
N THR A 84 -27.46 14.94 -4.79
CA THR A 84 -27.39 16.32 -5.31
C THR A 84 -27.64 17.37 -4.21
N ARG A 85 -28.59 17.15 -3.30
CA ARG A 85 -28.86 18.09 -2.19
C ARG A 85 -27.76 18.08 -1.15
N ILE A 86 -27.19 16.91 -0.84
CA ILE A 86 -26.01 16.79 0.04
C ILE A 86 -24.84 17.57 -0.56
N TRP A 87 -24.61 17.41 -1.87
CA TRP A 87 -23.56 18.15 -2.57
C TRP A 87 -23.77 19.66 -2.54
N HIS A 88 -24.98 20.17 -2.84
CA HIS A 88 -25.26 21.60 -2.75
C HIS A 88 -25.05 22.15 -1.33
N ARG A 89 -25.53 21.43 -0.31
CA ARG A 89 -25.32 21.82 1.09
C ARG A 89 -23.85 21.89 1.50
N LEU A 90 -23.04 20.93 1.05
CA LEU A 90 -21.58 20.92 1.28
C LEU A 90 -20.81 21.99 0.48
N MET A 91 -21.44 22.62 -0.51
CA MET A 91 -20.86 23.74 -1.26
C MET A 91 -21.31 25.10 -0.74
N ASP A 92 -22.48 25.16 -0.10
CA ASP A 92 -23.02 26.37 0.52
C ASP A 92 -22.44 26.61 1.94
N GLU A 93 -21.91 25.57 2.60
CA GLU A 93 -21.07 25.63 3.82
C GLU A 93 -19.58 25.84 3.50
#